data_AF-A0A6J5JP81-F1
#
_entry.id   AF-A0A6J5JP81-F1
#
_cell.length_a   1.000
_cell.length_b   1.000
_cell.length_c   1.000
_cell.angle_alpha   90.00
_cell.angle_beta   90.00
_cell.angle_gamma   90.00
#
_symmetry.space_group_name_H-M   'P 1'
#
loop_
_entity.id
_entity.type
_entity.pdbx_description
1 polymer ?
#
loop_
_entity_poly.entity_id
_entity_poly.type
_entity_poly.pdbx_seq_one_letter_code
_entity_poly.pdbx_strand_id
1 'polypeptide(L)'
;MIQPTQVFKDNLAQLPAIDGVARIDLVGANGDVVATIENQPGKQGSLAVYHYLKQAFGTLDAKAAEHGLAVFAEHTADARNRPGAHPNVDRLLAIVDGGEALRIDVVAKG
;
A
#
# COMPACT_ATOMS: atom_id res chain seq x y z
N MET A 1 1.41 0.12 -15.02
CA MET A 1 1.91 0.81 -13.82
C MET A 1 1.94 2.31 -14.11
N ILE A 2 1.56 3.15 -13.15
CA ILE A 2 1.65 4.60 -13.31
C ILE A 2 3.12 5.05 -13.23
N GLN A 3 3.43 6.25 -13.72
CA GLN A 3 4.68 6.93 -13.43
C GLN A 3 4.45 7.89 -12.25
N PRO A 4 4.99 7.61 -11.04
CA PRO A 4 4.73 8.46 -9.89
C PRO A 4 5.37 9.84 -10.03
N THR A 5 4.66 10.86 -9.54
CA THR A 5 5.14 12.23 -9.31
C THR A 5 5.55 12.40 -7.84
N GLN A 6 6.04 13.59 -7.50
CA GLN A 6 6.40 13.97 -6.13
C GLN A 6 5.20 14.42 -5.27
N VAL A 7 3.97 14.30 -5.77
CA VAL A 7 2.75 14.74 -5.07
C VAL A 7 1.78 13.56 -4.96
N PHE A 8 1.51 13.12 -3.74
CA PHE A 8 0.70 11.93 -3.45
C PHE A 8 -0.70 12.05 -4.03
N LYS A 9 -1.31 13.24 -3.93
CA LYS A 9 -2.66 13.49 -4.46
C LYS A 9 -2.73 13.29 -5.98
N ASP A 10 -1.69 13.68 -6.72
CA ASP A 10 -1.63 13.54 -8.18
C ASP A 10 -1.42 12.06 -8.58
N ASN A 11 -0.66 11.32 -7.78
CA ASN A 11 -0.50 9.87 -7.96
C ASN A 11 -1.82 9.15 -7.67
N LEU A 12 -2.50 9.51 -6.57
CA LEU A 12 -3.76 8.91 -6.15
C LEU A 12 -4.86 9.07 -7.20
N ALA A 13 -4.89 10.21 -7.90
CA ALA A 13 -5.86 10.47 -8.98
C ALA A 13 -5.70 9.55 -10.21
N GLN A 14 -4.56 8.87 -10.35
CA GLN A 14 -4.27 7.94 -11.44
C GLN A 14 -4.57 6.48 -11.06
N LEU A 15 -4.91 6.21 -9.80
CA LEU A 15 -5.10 4.85 -9.30
C LEU A 15 -6.50 4.31 -9.65
N PRO A 16 -6.65 2.98 -9.73
CA PRO A 16 -7.95 2.35 -9.92
C PRO A 16 -8.93 2.70 -8.79
N ALA A 17 -10.21 2.78 -9.14
CA ALA A 17 -11.29 3.00 -8.19
C ALA A 17 -11.36 1.90 -7.12
N ILE A 18 -11.85 2.27 -5.93
CA ILE A 18 -11.97 1.39 -4.75
C ILE A 18 -13.41 1.24 -4.26
N ASP A 19 -14.40 1.66 -5.07
CA ASP A 19 -15.82 1.64 -4.70
C ASP A 19 -16.33 0.26 -4.32
N GLY A 20 -15.84 -0.79 -4.98
CA GLY A 20 -16.17 -2.19 -4.72
C GLY A 20 -15.33 -2.87 -3.63
N VAL A 21 -14.34 -2.18 -3.03
CA VAL A 21 -13.44 -2.77 -2.03
C VAL A 21 -13.96 -2.48 -0.63
N ALA A 22 -14.17 -3.50 0.20
CA ALA A 22 -14.50 -3.35 1.61
C ALA A 22 -13.24 -3.13 2.45
N ARG A 23 -12.20 -3.94 2.22
CA ARG A 23 -10.90 -3.84 2.87
C ARG A 23 -9.83 -4.60 2.09
N ILE A 24 -8.58 -4.42 2.49
CA ILE A 24 -7.44 -5.23 2.07
C ILE A 24 -6.84 -5.89 3.31
N ASP A 25 -6.63 -7.19 3.23
CA ASP A 25 -5.91 -7.97 4.23
C ASP A 25 -4.50 -8.29 3.66
N LEU A 26 -3.47 -8.02 4.46
CA LEU A 26 -2.08 -8.36 4.15
C LEU A 26 -1.72 -9.63 4.88
N VAL A 27 -1.27 -10.64 4.13
CA VAL A 27 -1.10 -11.99 4.64
C VAL A 27 0.36 -12.42 4.52
N GLY A 28 0.95 -12.87 5.63
CA GLY A 28 2.31 -13.42 5.65
C GLY A 28 2.38 -14.84 5.07
N ALA A 29 3.58 -15.39 4.89
CA ALA A 29 3.80 -16.71 4.32
C ALA A 29 3.16 -17.84 5.13
N ASN A 30 2.99 -17.66 6.44
CA ASN A 30 2.30 -18.61 7.32
C ASN A 30 0.78 -18.59 7.16
N GLY A 31 0.22 -17.67 6.37
CA GLY A 31 -1.22 -17.49 6.17
C GLY A 31 -1.90 -16.55 7.17
N ASP A 32 -1.14 -15.99 8.12
CA ASP A 32 -1.66 -15.05 9.10
C ASP A 32 -1.91 -13.67 8.49
N VAL A 33 -3.05 -13.06 8.82
CA VAL A 33 -3.33 -11.66 8.49
C VAL A 33 -2.49 -10.77 9.41
N VAL A 34 -1.45 -10.15 8.86
CA VAL A 34 -0.52 -9.29 9.61
C VAL A 34 -0.96 -7.82 9.63
N ALA A 35 -1.91 -7.44 8.77
CA ALA A 35 -2.60 -6.16 8.82
C ALA A 35 -3.85 -6.11 7.95
N THR A 36 -4.73 -5.18 8.29
CA THR A 36 -5.94 -4.87 7.54
C THR A 36 -6.03 -3.37 7.27
N ILE A 37 -6.32 -3.02 6.02
CA ILE A 37 -6.64 -1.65 5.59
C ILE A 37 -8.12 -1.61 5.23
N GLU A 38 -8.93 -0.99 6.08
CA GLU A 38 -10.37 -0.86 5.85
C GLU A 38 -10.69 0.31 4.91
N ASN A 39 -11.75 0.18 4.11
CA ASN A 39 -12.29 1.30 3.34
C ASN A 39 -13.09 2.25 4.25
N GLN A 40 -12.38 3.06 5.01
CA GLN A 40 -12.91 4.05 5.96
C GLN A 40 -12.27 5.43 5.76
N PRO A 41 -12.95 6.53 6.16
CA PRO A 41 -12.38 7.88 6.10
C PRO A 41 -10.98 7.94 6.71
N GLY A 42 -10.05 8.59 6.01
CA GLY A 42 -8.64 8.69 6.41
C GLY A 42 -7.74 7.51 6.03
N LYS A 43 -8.29 6.33 5.67
CA LYS A 43 -7.50 5.16 5.20
C LYS A 43 -7.57 4.94 3.69
N GLN A 44 -8.48 5.61 2.99
CA GLN A 44 -8.78 5.37 1.57
C GLN A 44 -7.58 5.57 0.63
N GLY A 45 -6.70 6.52 0.93
CA GLY A 45 -5.48 6.72 0.15
C GLY A 45 -4.58 5.47 0.15
N SER A 46 -4.32 4.91 1.33
CA SER A 46 -3.56 3.65 1.43
C SER A 46 -4.30 2.48 0.81
N LEU A 47 -5.62 2.38 0.98
CA LEU A 47 -6.41 1.32 0.36
C LEU A 47 -6.25 1.32 -1.17
N ALA A 48 -6.33 2.49 -1.80
CA ALA A 48 -6.16 2.63 -3.24
C ALA A 48 -4.74 2.24 -3.71
N VAL A 49 -3.70 2.65 -2.96
CA VAL A 49 -2.32 2.27 -3.26
C VAL A 49 -2.15 0.75 -3.19
N TYR A 50 -2.59 0.11 -2.12
CA TYR A 50 -2.42 -1.35 -1.96
C TYR A 50 -3.28 -2.14 -2.95
N HIS A 51 -4.48 -1.64 -3.31
CA HIS A 51 -5.31 -2.22 -4.37
C HIS A 51 -4.57 -2.18 -5.71
N TYR A 52 -4.00 -1.02 -6.05
CA TYR A 52 -3.18 -0.86 -7.25
C TYR A 52 -1.95 -1.79 -7.24
N LEU A 53 -1.22 -1.88 -6.13
CA LEU A 53 -0.05 -2.76 -6.02
C LEU A 53 -0.42 -4.23 -6.25
N LYS A 54 -1.57 -4.69 -5.74
CA LYS A 54 -2.08 -6.02 -6.05
C LYS A 54 -2.27 -6.23 -7.55
N GLN A 55 -2.91 -5.29 -8.24
CA GLN A 55 -3.17 -5.41 -9.68
C GLN A 55 -1.87 -5.33 -10.51
N ALA A 56 -0.92 -4.49 -10.12
CA ALA A 56 0.29 -4.25 -10.87
C ALA A 56 1.39 -5.31 -10.65
N PHE A 57 1.48 -5.89 -9.46
CA PHE A 57 2.59 -6.77 -9.06
C PHE A 57 2.14 -8.16 -8.57
N GLY A 58 0.88 -8.34 -8.17
CA GLY A 58 0.34 -9.59 -7.63
C GLY A 58 0.69 -9.85 -6.16
N THR A 59 1.96 -9.68 -5.79
CA THR A 59 2.52 -9.85 -4.43
C THR A 59 3.20 -8.56 -3.98
N LEU A 60 3.18 -8.29 -2.68
CA LEU A 60 3.88 -7.16 -2.06
C LEU A 60 5.31 -7.56 -1.68
N ASP A 61 6.17 -7.68 -2.68
CA ASP A 61 7.61 -7.89 -2.50
C ASP A 61 8.38 -6.55 -2.47
N ALA A 62 9.71 -6.60 -2.36
CA ALA A 62 10.56 -5.41 -2.33
C ALA A 62 10.35 -4.49 -3.55
N LYS A 63 10.16 -5.06 -4.74
CA LYS A 63 9.93 -4.28 -5.96
C LYS A 63 8.58 -3.55 -5.94
N ALA A 64 7.52 -4.25 -5.50
CA ALA A 64 6.21 -3.65 -5.32
C ALA A 64 6.24 -2.57 -4.23
N ALA A 65 6.98 -2.81 -3.15
CA ALA A 65 7.13 -1.88 -2.04
C ALA A 65 7.90 -0.61 -2.44
N GLU A 66 9.01 -0.73 -3.16
CA GLU A 66 9.75 0.42 -3.72
C GLU A 66 8.85 1.29 -4.61
N HIS A 67 8.06 0.66 -5.48
CA HIS A 67 7.12 1.39 -6.30
C HIS A 67 6.01 2.04 -5.46
N GLY A 68 5.48 1.33 -4.46
CA GLY A 68 4.50 1.89 -3.52
C GLY A 68 5.02 3.11 -2.76
N LEU A 69 6.28 3.09 -2.33
CA LEU A 69 6.94 4.25 -1.71
C LEU A 69 7.03 5.43 -2.67
N ALA A 70 7.33 5.20 -3.94
CA ALA A 70 7.31 6.26 -4.95
C ALA A 70 5.88 6.82 -5.16
N VAL A 71 4.86 5.96 -5.15
CA VAL A 71 3.44 6.38 -5.24
C VAL A 71 3.05 7.23 -4.03
N PHE A 72 3.46 6.86 -2.81
CA PHE A 72 3.22 7.62 -1.58
C PHE A 72 3.96 8.97 -1.52
N ALA A 73 4.91 9.21 -2.42
CA ALA A 73 5.56 10.51 -2.65
C ALA A 73 6.05 11.19 -1.34
N GLU A 74 5.57 12.39 -1.03
CA GLU A 74 5.99 13.16 0.14
C GLU A 74 5.79 12.42 1.48
N HIS A 75 4.83 11.49 1.57
CA HIS A 75 4.62 10.68 2.78
C HIS A 75 5.76 9.69 3.04
N THR A 76 6.48 9.26 2.00
CA THR A 76 7.67 8.41 2.15
C THR A 76 8.80 9.14 2.86
N ALA A 77 9.05 10.40 2.48
CA ALA A 77 10.07 11.20 3.15
C ALA A 77 9.71 11.47 4.61
N ASP A 78 8.43 11.75 4.87
CA ASP A 78 7.92 11.98 6.22
C ASP A 78 7.99 10.73 7.12
N ALA A 79 7.63 9.56 6.60
CA ALA A 79 7.73 8.28 7.32
C ALA A 79 9.18 7.95 7.74
N ARG A 80 10.15 8.20 6.86
CA ARG A 80 11.59 8.03 7.18
C ARG A 80 12.04 8.93 8.34
N ASN A 81 11.50 10.15 8.40
CA ASN A 81 11.85 11.12 9.44
C ASN A 81 11.07 10.92 10.75
N ARG A 82 9.90 10.27 10.68
CA ARG A 82 9.01 10.02 11.82
C ARG A 82 8.50 8.58 11.82
N PRO A 83 9.35 7.59 12.15
CA PRO A 83 8.95 6.18 12.15
C PRO A 83 7.69 5.93 12.98
N GLY A 84 6.72 5.22 12.40
CA GLY A 84 5.43 4.92 13.03
C GLY A 84 4.33 5.96 12.76
N ALA A 85 4.65 7.10 12.16
CA ALA A 85 3.64 8.10 11.78
C ALA A 85 2.75 7.65 10.62
N HIS A 86 3.24 6.72 9.78
CA HIS A 86 2.55 6.25 8.59
C HIS A 86 2.62 4.72 8.49
N PRO A 87 1.82 3.97 9.28
CA PRO A 87 1.97 2.52 9.40
C PRO A 87 1.99 1.74 8.07
N ASN A 88 1.28 2.25 7.05
CA ASN A 88 1.25 1.65 5.71
C ASN A 88 2.49 1.96 4.89
N VAL A 89 3.12 3.12 5.08
CA VAL A 89 4.38 3.50 4.42
C VAL A 89 5.56 2.86 5.14
N ASP A 90 5.55 2.86 6.48
CA ASP A 90 6.53 2.18 7.33
C ASP A 90 6.66 0.70 6.98
N ARG A 91 5.53 0.04 6.68
CA ARG A 91 5.51 -1.35 6.21
C ARG A 91 6.25 -1.53 4.89
N LEU A 92 6.04 -0.65 3.92
CA LEU A 92 6.74 -0.72 2.64
C LEU A 92 8.24 -0.49 2.84
N LEU A 93 8.63 0.47 3.68
CA LEU A 93 10.04 0.68 4.05
C LEU A 93 10.66 -0.61 4.63
N ALA A 94 9.97 -1.27 5.55
CA ALA A 94 10.45 -2.52 6.14
C ALA A 94 10.61 -3.66 5.11
N ILE A 95 9.69 -3.78 4.15
CA ILE A 95 9.79 -4.79 3.07
C ILE A 95 10.98 -4.48 2.16
N VAL A 96 11.21 -3.21 1.82
CA VAL A 96 12.39 -2.80 1.04
C VAL A 96 13.69 -3.10 1.79
N ASP A 97 13.71 -2.97 3.11
CA ASP A 97 14.87 -3.28 3.98
C ASP A 97 15.08 -4.79 4.23
N GLY A 98 14.44 -5.66 3.45
CA GLY A 98 14.61 -7.12 3.54
C GLY A 98 13.55 -7.82 4.39
N GLY A 99 12.47 -7.12 4.75
CA GLY A 99 11.29 -7.72 5.36
C GLY A 99 10.59 -8.72 4.44
N GLU A 100 9.72 -9.54 5.03
CA GLU A 100 8.99 -10.59 4.33
C GLU A 100 8.03 -10.02 3.27
N ALA A 101 7.99 -10.66 2.10
CA ALA A 101 6.99 -10.35 1.08
C ALA A 101 5.60 -10.79 1.54
N LEU A 102 4.59 -9.97 1.30
CA LEU A 102 3.22 -10.23 1.75
C LEU A 102 2.28 -10.50 0.57
N ARG A 103 1.31 -11.38 0.76
CA ARG A 103 0.16 -11.49 -0.15
C ARG A 103 -0.82 -10.36 0.17
N ILE A 104 -1.38 -9.75 -0.89
CA ILE A 104 -2.46 -8.78 -0.78
C ILE A 104 -3.77 -9.47 -1.17
N ASP A 105 -4.71 -9.56 -0.22
CA ASP A 105 -6.04 -10.12 -0.42
C ASP A 105 -7.07 -8.98 -0.39
N VAL A 106 -7.81 -8.83 -1.49
CA VAL A 106 -8.82 -7.78 -1.65
C VAL A 106 -10.18 -8.37 -1.29
N VAL A 107 -10.84 -7.78 -0.31
CA VAL A 107 -12.18 -8.18 0.13
C VAL A 107 -13.20 -7.23 -0.49
N ALA A 108 -14.15 -7.76 -1.27
CA ALA A 108 -15.19 -6.97 -1.90
C ALA A 108 -16.25 -6.49 -0.91
N LYS A 109 -16.93 -5.38 -1.22
CA LYS A 109 -18.19 -5.01 -0.55
C LYS A 109 -19.28 -6.03 -0.92
N GLY A 110 -20.10 -6.38 0.07
CA GLY A 110 -21.31 -7.18 -0.15
C GLY A 110 -22.43 -6.38 -0.79
#